data_AF-A0A101XM20-F1
#
_entry.id   AF-A0A101XM20-F1
#
_cell.length_a   1.000
_cell.length_b   1.000
_cell.length_c   1.000
_cell.angle_alpha   90.00
_cell.angle_beta   90.00
_cell.angle_gamma   90.00
#
_symmetry.space_group_name_H-M   'P 1'
#
loop_
_entity.id
_entity.type
_entity.pdbx_description
1 polymer ?
#
loop_
_entity_poly.entity_id
_entity_poly.type
_entity_poly.pdbx_seq_one_letter_code
_entity_poly.pdbx_strand_id
1 'polypeptide(L)'
;MSMDDVVDKVLRLRDALETVESINNRLSELPRIFMVILTVAVATLGVYDILWFMLGTVYASLRFLWIPVILGLILFSLYYTVHRLNKARKVKGLYQDWSDKLKEGALGVLAILEGLDWDYVEYRVNRAKSLYPILLIIDETALAVLFYFIVGFAYALVNYLLFNITNDPWHVFTGPWYVFTLAILVALTVALTLAVTWGKIVNTFKTLWSLDSLLWEVRWLYHEYRKLQT
;
A
#
# COMPACT_ATOMS: atom_id res chain seq x y z
N MET A 1 -36.93 -3.19 -12.37
CA MET A 1 -35.72 -2.35 -12.17
C MET A 1 -35.71 -1.31 -13.27
N SER A 2 -35.49 -0.02 -12.97
CA SER A 2 -35.43 1.00 -14.03
C SER A 2 -34.10 0.90 -14.78
N MET A 3 -34.07 1.34 -16.04
CA MET A 3 -32.83 1.35 -16.85
C MET A 3 -31.74 2.19 -16.17
N ASP A 4 -32.10 3.29 -15.54
CA ASP A 4 -31.17 4.16 -14.81
C ASP A 4 -30.50 3.45 -13.62
N ASP A 5 -31.24 2.60 -12.91
CA ASP A 5 -30.71 1.78 -11.80
C ASP A 5 -29.73 0.72 -12.33
N VAL A 6 -30.01 0.13 -13.51
CA VAL A 6 -29.09 -0.82 -14.17
C VAL A 6 -27.80 -0.12 -14.60
N VAL A 7 -27.90 1.06 -15.22
CA VAL A 7 -26.74 1.86 -15.64
C VAL A 7 -25.89 2.25 -14.43
N ASP A 8 -26.50 2.71 -13.34
CA ASP A 8 -25.78 3.07 -12.11
C ASP A 8 -25.02 1.86 -11.53
N LYS A 9 -25.64 0.67 -11.50
CA LYS A 9 -24.95 -0.55 -11.04
C LYS A 9 -23.79 -0.95 -11.93
N VAL A 10 -23.90 -0.83 -13.26
CA VAL A 10 -22.79 -1.14 -14.18
C VAL A 10 -21.66 -0.13 -14.03
N LEU A 11 -21.96 1.16 -13.77
CA LEU A 11 -20.94 2.17 -13.45
C LEU A 11 -20.26 1.89 -12.11
N ARG A 12 -21.01 1.49 -11.08
CA ARG A 12 -20.42 1.07 -9.79
C ARG A 12 -19.53 -0.16 -9.96
N LEU A 13 -19.94 -1.12 -10.81
CA LEU A 13 -19.12 -2.28 -11.13
C LEU A 13 -17.82 -1.85 -11.82
N ARG A 14 -17.89 -0.95 -12.81
CA ARG A 14 -16.71 -0.38 -13.47
C ARG A 14 -15.71 0.19 -12.47
N ASP A 15 -16.17 1.09 -11.60
CA ASP A 15 -15.31 1.79 -10.64
C ASP A 15 -14.70 0.81 -9.62
N ALA A 16 -15.47 -0.21 -9.23
CA ALA A 16 -15.00 -1.28 -8.37
C ALA A 16 -13.95 -2.17 -9.06
N LEU A 17 -14.15 -2.50 -10.34
CA LEU A 17 -13.19 -3.27 -11.14
C LEU A 17 -11.90 -2.48 -11.41
N GLU A 18 -11.97 -1.17 -11.65
CA GLU A 18 -10.78 -0.31 -11.73
C GLU A 18 -9.99 -0.33 -10.42
N THR A 19 -10.69 -0.31 -9.28
CA THR A 19 -10.07 -0.40 -7.96
C THR A 19 -9.37 -1.76 -7.77
N VAL A 20 -10.02 -2.86 -8.14
CA VAL A 20 -9.46 -4.23 -8.09
C VAL A 20 -8.24 -4.34 -9.01
N GLU A 21 -8.29 -3.76 -10.19
CA GLU A 21 -7.21 -3.76 -11.16
C GLU A 21 -6.00 -2.97 -10.63
N SER A 22 -6.26 -1.79 -10.05
CA SER A 22 -5.26 -0.97 -9.39
C SER A 22 -4.56 -1.70 -8.23
N ILE A 23 -5.31 -2.50 -7.47
CA ILE A 23 -4.76 -3.33 -6.38
C ILE A 23 -3.91 -4.45 -6.98
N ASN A 24 -4.40 -5.17 -7.98
CA ASN A 24 -3.67 -6.27 -8.61
C ASN A 24 -2.37 -5.83 -9.28
N ASN A 25 -2.36 -4.66 -9.91
CA ASN A 25 -1.15 -4.08 -10.53
C ASN A 25 -0.11 -3.67 -9.49
N ARG A 26 -0.56 -3.20 -8.31
CA ARG A 26 0.35 -2.96 -7.19
C ARG A 26 0.90 -4.28 -6.63
N LEU A 27 0.06 -5.29 -6.48
CA LEU A 27 0.45 -6.62 -6.01
C LEU A 27 1.45 -7.32 -6.95
N SER A 28 1.30 -7.18 -8.26
CA SER A 28 2.24 -7.75 -9.24
C SER A 28 3.62 -7.07 -9.21
N GLU A 29 3.69 -5.84 -8.73
CA GLU A 29 4.96 -5.11 -8.59
C GLU A 29 5.72 -5.43 -7.29
N LEU A 30 5.04 -5.96 -6.27
CA LEU A 30 5.65 -6.26 -4.97
C LEU A 30 6.89 -7.17 -5.05
N PRO A 31 6.89 -8.29 -5.81
CA PRO A 31 8.08 -9.14 -5.90
C PRO A 31 9.27 -8.41 -6.50
N ARG A 32 9.03 -7.57 -7.52
CA ARG A 32 10.08 -6.76 -8.15
C ARG A 32 10.61 -5.69 -7.20
N ILE A 33 9.73 -5.04 -6.43
CA ILE A 33 10.13 -4.08 -5.39
C ILE A 33 11.01 -4.76 -4.36
N PHE A 34 10.58 -5.92 -3.85
CA PHE A 34 11.30 -6.70 -2.86
C PHE A 34 12.71 -7.08 -3.35
N MET A 35 12.81 -7.62 -4.56
CA MET A 35 14.11 -8.02 -5.14
C MET A 35 15.07 -6.84 -5.27
N VAL A 36 14.60 -5.67 -5.70
CA VAL A 36 15.45 -4.48 -5.82
C VAL A 36 15.91 -3.99 -4.46
N ILE A 37 15.01 -3.90 -3.48
CA ILE A 37 15.36 -3.47 -2.11
C ILE A 37 16.36 -4.45 -1.49
N LEU A 38 16.12 -5.75 -1.62
CA LEU A 38 17.02 -6.78 -1.13
C LEU A 38 18.41 -6.67 -1.77
N THR A 39 18.47 -6.49 -3.08
CA THR A 39 19.74 -6.35 -3.80
C THR A 39 20.51 -5.10 -3.35
N VAL A 40 19.82 -3.96 -3.24
CA VAL A 40 20.42 -2.71 -2.79
C VAL A 40 20.88 -2.82 -1.34
N ALA A 41 20.09 -3.44 -0.45
CA ALA A 41 20.46 -3.67 0.93
C ALA A 41 21.72 -4.55 1.03
N VAL A 42 21.75 -5.70 0.35
CA VAL A 42 22.90 -6.60 0.35
C VAL A 42 24.16 -5.92 -0.22
N ALA A 43 24.03 -5.21 -1.34
CA ALA A 43 25.15 -4.48 -1.94
C ALA A 43 25.67 -3.38 -1.00
N THR A 44 24.78 -2.63 -0.37
CA THR A 44 25.15 -1.51 0.52
C THR A 44 25.79 -2.02 1.81
N LEU A 45 25.26 -3.10 2.39
CA LEU A 45 25.85 -3.74 3.57
C LEU A 45 27.23 -4.35 3.24
N GLY A 46 27.38 -5.00 2.08
CA GLY A 46 28.68 -5.53 1.65
C GLY A 46 29.73 -4.43 1.43
N VAL A 47 29.35 -3.31 0.80
CA VAL A 47 30.23 -2.14 0.65
C VAL A 47 30.58 -1.54 2.01
N TYR A 48 29.60 -1.43 2.91
CA TYR A 48 29.82 -0.95 4.26
C TYR A 48 30.82 -1.84 5.03
N ASP A 49 30.66 -3.16 4.97
CA ASP A 49 31.56 -4.10 5.66
C ASP A 49 33.00 -3.99 5.14
N ILE A 50 33.18 -3.82 3.84
CA ILE A 50 34.51 -3.60 3.23
C ILE A 50 35.11 -2.28 3.70
N LEU A 51 34.34 -1.19 3.65
CA LEU A 51 34.79 0.12 4.12
C LEU A 51 35.10 0.11 5.62
N TRP A 52 34.30 -0.61 6.42
CA TRP A 52 34.53 -0.80 7.84
C TRP A 52 35.81 -1.58 8.11
N PHE A 53 36.06 -2.65 7.37
CA PHE A 53 37.28 -3.44 7.52
C PHE A 53 38.52 -2.60 7.14
N MET A 54 38.43 -1.80 6.09
CA MET A 54 39.54 -0.94 5.62
C MET A 54 39.79 0.28 6.51
N LEU A 55 38.74 0.95 7.01
CA LEU A 55 38.84 2.23 7.71
C LEU A 55 38.59 2.11 9.22
N GLY A 56 37.72 1.21 9.64
CA GLY A 56 37.34 0.99 11.05
C GLY A 56 38.39 0.25 11.87
N THR A 57 39.30 -0.49 11.22
CA THR A 57 40.50 -1.07 11.87
C THR A 57 41.58 -0.01 12.15
N VAL A 58 41.58 1.07 11.38
CA VAL A 58 42.57 2.17 11.47
C VAL A 58 42.04 3.35 12.30
N TYR A 59 40.75 3.65 12.22
CA TYR A 59 40.12 4.77 12.91
C TYR A 59 38.86 4.32 13.66
N ALA A 60 39.04 3.94 14.92
CA ALA A 60 37.95 3.54 15.82
C ALA A 60 36.93 4.68 16.08
N SER A 61 37.22 5.92 15.70
CA SER A 61 36.26 7.02 15.76
C SER A 61 35.18 6.93 14.67
N LEU A 62 35.42 6.24 13.54
CA LEU A 62 34.48 6.15 12.41
C LEU A 62 33.26 5.23 12.66
N ARG A 63 33.09 4.75 13.91
CA ARG A 63 31.98 3.86 14.25
C ARG A 63 30.60 4.41 13.96
N PHE A 64 30.43 5.73 13.89
CA PHE A 64 29.17 6.41 13.61
C PHE A 64 28.72 6.36 12.13
N LEU A 65 29.57 5.92 11.19
CA LEU A 65 29.24 5.86 9.76
C LEU A 65 28.10 4.88 9.43
N TRP A 66 27.75 3.96 10.33
CA TRP A 66 26.57 3.09 10.17
C TRP A 66 25.24 3.86 10.14
N ILE A 67 25.15 4.99 10.84
CA ILE A 67 23.91 5.78 10.97
C ILE A 67 23.43 6.30 9.60
N PRO A 68 24.24 7.04 8.82
CA PRO A 68 23.80 7.50 7.50
C PRO A 68 23.53 6.36 6.53
N VAL A 69 24.22 5.21 6.67
CA VAL A 69 23.99 4.04 5.81
C VAL A 69 22.62 3.43 6.08
N ILE A 70 22.27 3.19 7.35
CA ILE A 70 20.95 2.67 7.71
C ILE A 70 19.85 3.66 7.33
N LEU A 71 20.06 4.94 7.61
CA LEU A 71 19.08 5.98 7.30
C LEU A 71 18.87 6.09 5.77
N GLY A 72 19.96 6.02 4.99
CA GLY A 72 19.92 5.98 3.53
C GLY A 72 19.16 4.76 3.00
N LEU A 73 19.40 3.56 3.56
CA LEU A 73 18.69 2.34 3.19
C LEU A 73 17.19 2.42 3.48
N ILE A 74 16.82 2.95 4.64
CA ILE A 74 15.41 3.13 5.03
C ILE A 74 14.74 4.13 4.09
N LEU A 75 15.32 5.32 3.89
CA LEU A 75 14.75 6.35 3.02
C LEU A 75 14.66 5.89 1.56
N PHE A 76 15.69 5.23 1.05
CA PHE A 76 15.69 4.67 -0.30
C PHE A 76 14.58 3.63 -0.46
N SER A 77 14.46 2.69 0.49
CA SER A 77 13.44 1.63 0.44
C SER A 77 12.03 2.22 0.48
N LEU A 78 11.79 3.20 1.33
CA LEU A 78 10.51 3.91 1.43
C LEU A 78 10.19 4.64 0.13
N TYR A 79 11.11 5.48 -0.34
CA TYR A 79 10.93 6.28 -1.54
C TYR A 79 10.66 5.40 -2.77
N TYR A 80 11.48 4.36 -2.96
CA TYR A 80 11.36 3.46 -4.11
C TYR A 80 10.04 2.68 -4.08
N THR A 81 9.65 2.16 -2.91
CA THR A 81 8.37 1.44 -2.73
C THR A 81 7.18 2.34 -3.03
N VAL A 82 7.10 3.51 -2.40
CA VAL A 82 5.99 4.46 -2.58
C VAL A 82 5.91 4.92 -4.03
N HIS A 83 7.06 5.26 -4.64
CA HIS A 83 7.10 5.71 -6.04
C HIS A 83 6.60 4.62 -7.01
N ARG A 84 7.07 3.37 -6.86
CA ARG A 84 6.64 2.26 -7.74
C ARG A 84 5.19 1.89 -7.53
N LEU A 85 4.70 1.84 -6.30
CA LEU A 85 3.30 1.56 -6.01
C LEU A 85 2.36 2.65 -6.54
N ASN A 86 2.73 3.92 -6.41
CA ASN A 86 1.97 5.03 -6.99
C ASN A 86 1.95 5.00 -8.52
N LYS A 87 3.06 4.59 -9.16
CA LYS A 87 3.10 4.38 -10.60
C LYS A 87 2.18 3.22 -11.02
N ALA A 88 2.19 2.12 -10.26
CA ALA A 88 1.38 0.93 -10.52
C ALA A 88 -0.13 1.12 -10.25
N ARG A 89 -0.48 2.10 -9.39
CA ARG A 89 -1.88 2.44 -9.09
C ARG A 89 -2.65 2.97 -10.31
N LYS A 90 -1.96 3.55 -11.30
CA LYS A 90 -2.58 4.19 -12.48
C LYS A 90 -3.10 3.11 -13.45
N VAL A 91 -4.41 2.85 -13.39
CA VAL A 91 -5.13 2.07 -14.40
C VAL A 91 -5.55 3.04 -15.50
N LYS A 92 -4.86 3.04 -16.64
CA LYS A 92 -5.25 3.88 -17.79
C LYS A 92 -6.24 3.11 -18.66
N GLY A 93 -7.49 3.57 -18.71
CA GLY A 93 -8.38 3.40 -19.85
C GLY A 93 -8.93 1.99 -20.11
N LEU A 94 -8.93 1.10 -19.12
CA LEU A 94 -9.41 -0.29 -19.30
C LEU A 94 -10.94 -0.37 -19.48
N TYR A 95 -11.70 0.57 -18.91
CA TYR A 95 -13.16 0.60 -18.98
C TYR A 95 -13.72 1.99 -19.35
N GLN A 96 -12.90 2.81 -20.01
CA GLN A 96 -13.23 4.21 -20.32
C GLN A 96 -14.39 4.32 -21.32
N ASP A 97 -14.52 3.33 -22.20
CA ASP A 97 -15.54 3.19 -23.24
C ASP A 97 -16.91 2.77 -22.70
N TRP A 98 -16.99 2.30 -21.45
CA TRP A 98 -18.26 1.88 -20.85
C TRP A 98 -19.25 3.02 -20.73
N SER A 99 -18.78 4.24 -20.43
CA SER A 99 -19.66 5.40 -20.31
C SER A 99 -20.34 5.77 -21.62
N ASP A 100 -19.69 5.53 -22.76
CA ASP A 100 -20.25 5.80 -24.07
C ASP A 100 -21.17 4.68 -24.52
N LYS A 101 -20.79 3.41 -24.29
CA LYS A 101 -21.65 2.24 -24.54
C LYS A 101 -22.94 2.28 -23.74
N LEU A 102 -22.91 2.73 -22.48
CA LEU A 102 -24.10 2.81 -21.62
C LEU A 102 -25.16 3.81 -22.13
N LYS A 103 -24.81 4.74 -23.04
CA LYS A 103 -25.78 5.64 -23.69
C LYS A 103 -26.71 4.90 -24.65
N GLU A 104 -26.33 3.72 -25.12
CA GLU A 104 -27.14 2.86 -26.00
C GLU A 104 -28.21 2.07 -25.23
N GLY A 105 -28.35 2.30 -23.91
CA GLY A 105 -29.36 1.66 -23.09
C GLY A 105 -29.08 0.17 -22.88
N ALA A 106 -30.11 -0.67 -23.00
CA ALA A 106 -30.03 -2.10 -22.69
C ALA A 106 -29.03 -2.86 -23.59
N LEU A 107 -28.89 -2.45 -24.86
CA LEU A 107 -27.95 -3.06 -25.81
C LEU A 107 -26.50 -2.79 -25.42
N GLY A 108 -26.21 -1.55 -25.00
CA GLY A 108 -24.90 -1.16 -24.50
C GLY A 108 -24.50 -1.87 -23.21
N VAL A 109 -25.45 -2.05 -22.29
CA VAL A 109 -25.26 -2.87 -21.08
C VAL A 109 -24.91 -4.30 -21.46
N LEU A 110 -25.69 -4.93 -22.34
CA LEU A 110 -25.44 -6.31 -22.75
C LEU A 110 -24.06 -6.46 -23.42
N ALA A 111 -23.69 -5.54 -24.31
CA ALA A 111 -22.39 -5.56 -24.98
C ALA A 111 -21.20 -5.45 -24.01
N ILE A 112 -21.33 -4.66 -22.94
CA ILE A 112 -20.32 -4.59 -21.87
C ILE A 112 -20.22 -5.94 -21.14
N LEU A 113 -21.37 -6.53 -20.78
CA LEU A 113 -21.45 -7.77 -20.01
C LEU A 113 -21.01 -9.01 -20.79
N GLU A 114 -21.20 -9.02 -22.10
CA GLU A 114 -20.67 -10.06 -22.99
C GLU A 114 -19.17 -9.94 -23.24
N GLY A 115 -18.65 -8.70 -23.25
CA GLY A 115 -17.22 -8.45 -23.42
C GLY A 115 -16.38 -8.73 -22.17
N LEU A 116 -17.03 -8.97 -21.01
CA LEU A 116 -16.37 -9.29 -19.75
C LEU A 116 -16.02 -10.78 -19.68
N ASP A 117 -14.72 -11.07 -19.54
CA ASP A 117 -14.27 -12.39 -19.11
C ASP A 117 -14.53 -12.56 -17.60
N TRP A 118 -15.68 -13.18 -17.29
CA TRP A 118 -16.16 -13.38 -15.93
C TRP A 118 -15.20 -14.20 -15.06
N ASP A 119 -14.55 -15.22 -15.63
CA ASP A 119 -13.60 -16.08 -14.92
C ASP A 119 -12.33 -15.29 -14.58
N TYR A 120 -11.85 -14.46 -15.53
CA TYR A 120 -10.73 -13.56 -15.28
C TYR A 120 -11.07 -12.52 -14.20
N VAL A 121 -12.24 -11.91 -14.25
CA VAL A 121 -12.69 -10.92 -13.26
C VAL A 121 -12.79 -11.52 -11.88
N GLU A 122 -13.42 -12.69 -11.74
CA GLU A 122 -13.57 -13.39 -10.47
C GLU A 122 -12.20 -13.74 -9.86
N TYR A 123 -11.27 -14.24 -10.68
CA TYR A 123 -9.89 -14.49 -10.24
C TYR A 123 -9.22 -13.21 -9.71
N ARG A 124 -9.31 -12.09 -10.43
CA ARG A 124 -8.68 -10.82 -10.05
C ARG A 124 -9.30 -10.25 -8.77
N VAL A 125 -10.62 -10.37 -8.60
CA VAL A 125 -11.33 -9.93 -7.38
C VAL A 125 -10.89 -10.77 -6.18
N ASN A 126 -10.88 -12.10 -6.32
CA ASN A 126 -10.45 -13.00 -5.24
C ASN A 126 -8.99 -12.79 -4.85
N ARG A 127 -8.11 -12.57 -5.84
CA ARG A 127 -6.71 -12.21 -5.60
C ARG A 127 -6.57 -10.86 -4.89
N ALA A 128 -7.34 -9.85 -5.30
CA ALA A 128 -7.33 -8.54 -4.64
C ALA A 128 -7.82 -8.66 -3.19
N LYS A 129 -8.92 -9.37 -2.92
CA LYS A 129 -9.45 -9.56 -1.56
C LYS A 129 -8.46 -10.25 -0.62
N SER A 130 -7.87 -11.35 -1.08
CA SER A 130 -6.94 -12.14 -0.27
C SER A 130 -5.63 -11.42 0.01
N LEU A 131 -5.11 -10.66 -0.95
CA LEU A 131 -3.79 -10.02 -0.85
C LEU A 131 -3.86 -8.53 -0.49
N TYR A 132 -5.04 -7.91 -0.48
CA TYR A 132 -5.21 -6.51 -0.06
C TYR A 132 -4.66 -6.24 1.35
N PRO A 133 -4.84 -7.12 2.36
CA PRO A 133 -4.22 -6.92 3.68
C PRO A 133 -2.70 -6.81 3.62
N ILE A 134 -2.04 -7.60 2.77
CA ILE A 134 -0.57 -7.54 2.58
C ILE A 134 -0.18 -6.20 1.95
N LEU A 135 -0.89 -5.78 0.91
CA LEU A 135 -0.66 -4.48 0.28
C LEU A 135 -0.86 -3.33 1.27
N LEU A 136 -1.87 -3.43 2.13
CA LEU A 136 -2.18 -2.46 3.17
C LEU A 136 -1.05 -2.38 4.19
N ILE A 137 -0.54 -3.50 4.69
CA ILE A 137 0.62 -3.50 5.60
C ILE A 137 1.80 -2.76 4.96
N ILE A 138 2.08 -2.98 3.67
CA ILE A 138 3.20 -2.32 2.98
C ILE A 138 2.97 -0.81 2.79
N ASP A 139 1.78 -0.39 2.36
CA ASP A 139 1.44 1.03 2.15
C ASP A 139 1.44 1.79 3.50
N GLU A 140 0.88 1.17 4.56
CA GLU A 140 0.82 1.75 5.90
C GLU A 140 2.19 1.73 6.60
N THR A 141 3.03 0.72 6.35
CA THR A 141 4.40 0.68 6.91
C THR A 141 5.20 1.91 6.48
N ALA A 142 4.99 2.40 5.26
CA ALA A 142 5.70 3.59 4.80
C ALA A 142 5.35 4.85 5.61
N LEU A 143 4.06 5.04 5.89
CA LEU A 143 3.58 6.13 6.75
C LEU A 143 4.01 5.92 8.21
N ALA A 144 3.92 4.69 8.71
CA ALA A 144 4.36 4.34 10.05
C ALA A 144 5.85 4.65 10.25
N VAL A 145 6.72 4.29 9.31
CA VAL A 145 8.15 4.62 9.43
C VAL A 145 8.36 6.14 9.45
N LEU A 146 7.59 6.90 8.66
CA LEU A 146 7.68 8.37 8.66
C LEU A 146 7.22 8.95 10.01
N PHE A 147 6.08 8.49 10.53
CA PHE A 147 5.61 8.87 11.87
C PHE A 147 6.59 8.46 12.96
N TYR A 148 7.23 7.30 12.84
CA TYR A 148 8.25 6.85 13.79
C TYR A 148 9.40 7.84 13.90
N PHE A 149 9.88 8.37 12.76
CA PHE A 149 10.92 9.40 12.78
C PHE A 149 10.43 10.71 13.42
N ILE A 150 9.20 11.14 13.12
CA ILE A 150 8.63 12.37 13.70
C ILE A 150 8.45 12.24 15.22
N VAL A 151 7.79 11.16 15.66
CA VAL A 151 7.50 10.90 17.08
C VAL A 151 8.81 10.64 17.82
N GLY A 152 9.74 9.88 17.24
CA GLY A 152 11.06 9.62 17.81
C GLY A 152 11.87 10.89 18.01
N PHE A 153 11.86 11.79 17.02
CA PHE A 153 12.51 13.10 17.12
C PHE A 153 11.86 13.98 18.20
N ALA A 154 10.52 14.07 18.21
CA ALA A 154 9.80 14.84 19.21
C ALA A 154 10.05 14.32 20.63
N TYR A 155 10.06 12.99 20.81
CA TYR A 155 10.38 12.36 22.09
C TYR A 155 11.81 12.68 22.54
N ALA A 156 12.79 12.58 21.64
CA ALA A 156 14.18 12.93 21.96
C ALA A 156 14.31 14.42 22.36
N LEU A 157 13.64 15.31 21.63
CA LEU A 157 13.63 16.75 21.91
C LEU A 157 13.01 17.07 23.28
N VAL A 158 11.85 16.48 23.58
CA VAL A 158 11.15 16.68 24.86
C VAL A 158 11.99 16.16 26.02
N ASN A 159 12.64 15.00 25.90
CA ASN A 159 13.51 14.48 26.94
C ASN A 159 14.76 15.35 27.13
N TYR A 160 15.35 15.83 26.04
CA TYR A 160 16.48 16.75 26.11
C TYR A 160 16.11 18.05 26.85
N LEU A 161 14.94 18.63 26.55
CA LEU A 161 14.46 19.86 27.17
C LEU A 161 14.05 19.68 28.65
N LEU A 162 13.37 18.58 28.99
CA LEU A 162 12.83 18.35 30.33
C LEU A 162 13.85 17.82 31.32
N PHE A 163 14.76 16.93 30.88
CA PHE A 163 15.62 16.18 31.78
C PHE A 163 17.09 16.55 31.67
N ASN A 164 17.48 17.40 30.71
CA ASN A 164 18.84 17.92 30.50
C ASN A 164 19.92 16.91 30.91
N ILE A 165 19.83 15.67 30.39
CA ILE A 165 20.71 14.57 30.80
C ILE A 165 22.12 14.96 30.41
N THR A 166 22.84 15.45 31.41
CA THR A 166 24.25 15.77 31.36
C THR A 166 25.00 14.52 30.96
N ASN A 167 25.65 14.62 29.80
CA ASN A 167 26.80 13.86 29.32
C ASN A 167 26.58 12.61 28.47
N ASP A 168 25.35 12.14 28.22
CA ASP A 168 25.17 11.17 27.13
C ASP A 168 23.74 11.18 26.52
N PRO A 169 23.51 11.86 25.38
CA PRO A 169 22.22 11.84 24.69
C PRO A 169 21.81 10.43 24.23
N TRP A 170 22.75 9.48 24.24
CA TRP A 170 22.55 8.09 23.85
C TRP A 170 22.05 7.19 24.99
N HIS A 171 22.02 7.66 26.23
CA HIS A 171 21.54 6.86 27.38
C HIS A 171 20.04 6.52 27.28
N VAL A 172 19.27 7.34 26.57
CA VAL A 172 17.86 7.07 26.20
C VAL A 172 17.74 5.83 25.30
N PHE A 173 18.79 5.48 24.56
CA PHE A 173 18.85 4.37 23.61
C PHE A 173 19.48 3.08 24.16
N THR A 174 20.02 3.09 25.38
CA THR A 174 20.85 1.98 25.92
C THR A 174 20.40 1.44 27.28
N GLY A 175 19.47 2.10 27.98
CA GLY A 175 18.97 1.65 29.28
C GLY A 175 17.82 0.62 29.19
N PRO A 176 17.46 -0.09 30.29
CA PRO A 176 16.33 -1.03 30.32
C PRO A 176 14.98 -0.39 29.94
N TRP A 177 14.83 0.91 30.19
CA TRP A 177 13.67 1.72 29.80
C TRP A 177 13.57 1.97 28.28
N TYR A 178 14.63 1.69 27.52
CA TYR A 178 14.65 1.79 26.06
C TYR A 178 13.63 0.86 25.41
N VAL A 179 13.50 -0.39 25.89
CA VAL A 179 12.57 -1.36 25.29
C VAL A 179 11.12 -0.92 25.48
N PHE A 180 10.77 -0.40 26.66
CA PHE A 180 9.44 0.13 26.95
C PHE A 180 9.13 1.42 26.16
N THR A 181 10.10 2.33 26.05
CA THR A 181 9.93 3.58 25.29
C THR A 181 9.83 3.32 23.79
N LEU A 182 10.60 2.37 23.25
CA LEU A 182 10.53 1.96 21.84
C LEU A 182 9.20 1.26 21.52
N ALA A 183 8.71 0.39 22.42
CA ALA A 183 7.40 -0.24 22.26
C ALA A 183 6.25 0.79 22.27
N ILE A 184 6.29 1.78 23.16
CA ILE A 184 5.31 2.88 23.21
C ILE A 184 5.39 3.75 21.95
N LEU A 185 6.61 4.07 21.49
CA LEU A 185 6.85 4.81 20.24
C LEU A 185 6.26 4.08 19.03
N VAL A 186 6.53 2.78 18.91
CA VAL A 186 5.98 1.94 17.83
C VAL A 186 4.45 1.88 17.93
N ALA A 187 3.89 1.64 19.13
CA ALA A 187 2.45 1.59 19.32
C ALA A 187 1.76 2.92 18.96
N LEU A 188 2.32 4.05 19.39
CA LEU A 188 1.80 5.39 19.07
C LEU A 188 1.88 5.67 17.57
N THR A 189 3.00 5.31 16.96
CA THR A 189 3.22 5.44 15.52
C THR A 189 2.18 4.64 14.72
N VAL A 190 1.95 3.38 15.10
CA VAL A 190 0.94 2.52 14.46
C VAL A 190 -0.46 3.10 14.66
N ALA A 191 -0.79 3.58 15.86
CA ALA A 191 -2.08 4.20 16.15
C ALA A 191 -2.33 5.47 15.31
N LEU A 192 -1.34 6.36 15.20
CA LEU A 192 -1.42 7.56 14.37
C LEU A 192 -1.57 7.23 12.89
N THR A 193 -0.81 6.24 12.42
CA THR A 193 -0.89 5.77 11.03
C THR A 193 -2.30 5.27 10.71
N LEU A 194 -2.81 4.36 11.53
CA LEU A 194 -4.17 3.83 11.40
C LEU A 194 -5.23 4.91 11.49
N ALA A 195 -5.09 5.87 12.42
CA ALA A 195 -6.06 6.96 12.56
C ALA A 195 -6.17 7.81 11.29
N VAL A 196 -5.04 8.08 10.62
CA VAL A 196 -5.00 8.86 9.38
C VAL A 196 -5.60 8.09 8.20
N THR A 197 -5.39 6.78 8.12
CA THR A 197 -5.75 5.98 6.95
C THR A 197 -7.05 5.19 7.10
N TRP A 198 -7.63 5.13 8.31
CA TRP A 198 -8.82 4.34 8.65
C TRP A 198 -9.98 4.53 7.67
N GLY A 199 -10.35 5.77 7.38
CA GLY A 199 -11.48 6.07 6.48
C GLY A 199 -11.27 5.50 5.08
N LYS A 200 -10.05 5.61 4.54
CA LYS A 200 -9.69 5.08 3.22
C LYS A 200 -9.66 3.54 3.23
N ILE A 201 -9.12 2.95 4.28
CA ILE A 201 -9.06 1.48 4.46
C ILE A 201 -10.47 0.90 4.49
N VAL A 202 -11.34 1.45 5.35
CA VAL A 202 -12.73 1.00 5.51
C VAL A 202 -13.52 1.14 4.21
N ASN A 203 -13.39 2.27 3.51
CA ASN A 203 -14.08 2.47 2.25
C ASN A 203 -13.64 1.47 1.18
N THR A 204 -12.33 1.25 1.04
CA THR A 204 -11.79 0.27 0.07
C THR A 204 -12.21 -1.15 0.42
N PHE A 205 -12.20 -1.50 1.71
CA PHE A 205 -12.66 -2.81 2.18
C PHE A 205 -14.14 -3.03 1.89
N LYS A 206 -14.99 -2.02 2.17
CA LYS A 206 -16.43 -2.06 1.82
C LYS A 206 -16.63 -2.27 0.32
N THR A 207 -15.92 -1.53 -0.53
CA THR A 207 -16.01 -1.68 -2.00
C THR A 207 -15.64 -3.08 -2.45
N LEU A 208 -14.56 -3.65 -1.91
CA LEU A 208 -14.15 -5.02 -2.22
C LEU A 208 -15.19 -6.05 -1.77
N TRP A 209 -15.76 -5.90 -0.57
CA TRP A 209 -16.72 -6.87 -0.04
C TRP A 209 -18.09 -6.76 -0.71
N SER A 210 -18.54 -5.57 -1.10
CA SER A 210 -19.78 -5.38 -1.87
C SER A 210 -19.70 -5.91 -3.30
N LEU A 211 -18.48 -6.18 -3.80
CA LEU A 211 -18.21 -6.57 -5.19
C LEU A 211 -18.80 -7.94 -5.54
N ASP A 212 -18.90 -8.87 -4.59
CA ASP A 212 -19.53 -10.18 -4.85
C ASP A 212 -21.03 -10.03 -5.10
N SER A 213 -21.71 -9.21 -4.28
CA SER A 213 -23.12 -8.90 -4.47
C SER A 213 -23.35 -8.20 -5.81
N LEU A 214 -22.50 -7.21 -6.14
CA LEU A 214 -22.61 -6.48 -7.40
C LEU A 214 -22.35 -7.39 -8.61
N LEU A 215 -21.34 -8.25 -8.56
CA LEU A 215 -21.06 -9.22 -9.64
C LEU A 215 -22.22 -10.19 -9.82
N TRP A 216 -22.78 -10.70 -8.72
CA TRP A 216 -23.92 -11.60 -8.77
C TRP A 216 -25.16 -10.93 -9.38
N GLU A 217 -25.50 -9.71 -8.94
CA GLU A 217 -26.63 -8.95 -9.47
C GLU A 217 -26.48 -8.62 -10.95
N VAL A 218 -25.28 -8.23 -11.37
CA VAL A 218 -25.00 -7.90 -12.77
C VAL A 218 -24.99 -9.15 -13.64
N ARG A 219 -24.48 -10.29 -13.15
CA ARG A 219 -24.54 -11.58 -13.86
C ARG A 219 -25.98 -12.09 -13.99
N TRP A 220 -26.82 -11.86 -12.99
CA TRP A 220 -28.25 -12.14 -13.07
C TRP A 220 -28.93 -11.25 -14.12
N LEU A 221 -28.64 -9.94 -14.13
CA LEU A 221 -29.14 -9.01 -15.16
C LEU A 221 -28.74 -9.44 -16.57
N TYR A 222 -27.48 -9.86 -16.77
CA TYR A 222 -27.01 -10.40 -18.04
C TYR A 222 -27.87 -11.58 -18.52
N HIS A 223 -28.12 -12.56 -17.64
CA HIS A 223 -28.95 -13.71 -17.98
C HIS A 223 -30.40 -13.33 -18.27
N GLU A 224 -30.95 -12.33 -17.60
CA GLU A 224 -32.32 -11.89 -17.82
C GLU A 224 -32.48 -11.13 -19.15
N TYR A 225 -31.56 -10.22 -19.47
CA TYR A 225 -31.58 -9.50 -20.76
C TYR A 225 -31.32 -10.43 -21.95
N ARG A 226 -30.48 -11.45 -21.79
CA ARG A 226 -30.24 -12.44 -22.84
C ARG A 226 -31.47 -13.29 -23.16
N LYS A 227 -32.27 -13.65 -22.14
CA LYS A 227 -33.55 -14.35 -22.35
C LYS A 227 -34.59 -13.51 -23.09
N LEU A 228 -34.53 -12.19 -22.98
CA LEU A 228 -35.47 -11.27 -23.65
C LEU A 228 -35.13 -11.05 -25.14
N GLN A 229 -33.94 -11.45 -25.59
CA GLN A 229 -33.51 -11.36 -26.99
C GLN A 229 -33.73 -12.66 -27.79
N THR A 230 -34.02 -13.78 -27.12
CA THR A 230 -34.35 -15.08 -27.72
C THR A 230 -35.84 -15.34 -27.70
#